data_AF-A0A2D6X4N4-F1
#
_entry.id   AF-A0A2D6X4N4-F1
#
_cell.length_a   1.000
_cell.length_b   1.000
_cell.length_c   1.000
_cell.angle_alpha   90.00
_cell.angle_beta   90.00
_cell.angle_gamma   90.00
#
_symmetry.space_group_name_H-M   'P 1'
#
loop_
_entity.id
_entity.type
_entity.pdbx_description
1 polymer ?
#
loop_
_entity_poly.entity_id
_entity_poly.type
_entity_poly.pdbx_seq_one_letter_code
_entity_poly.pdbx_strand_id
1 'polypeptide(L)'
;MANEFAHVTVGVQYTQAEFEAVQRHKFNSQATGDIMYASSADQLSRLPKGTQGYPLVMGGSSVPQWGGSILIEGGTFTFNEAGANYDFRAESVNNPNMLVVDAGEDRVAIGGGAYSGFMSFLEVQGHAKSADAGEGIRRSLFGSDYQVTPVTSASIVCTVEIREPNIGGAVNPTKAASLYVLNAPSEGASNAAIWVNAGDMKFGGSVDSASVADQVALGGYEISAGNRALAISQEAAVAVDTDETKFSHKLPVRINGSTYNIMLTTS
;
A
#
# COMPACT_ATOMS: atom_id res chain seq x y z
N MET A 1 9.96 55.39 -2.24
CA MET A 1 9.06 55.27 -1.07
C MET A 1 9.77 55.96 0.09
N ALA A 2 9.46 57.23 0.30
CA ALA A 2 9.96 58.02 1.42
C ALA A 2 8.80 58.19 2.41
N ASN A 3 9.07 58.18 3.71
CA ASN A 3 8.10 58.22 4.84
C ASN A 3 7.52 56.86 5.30
N GLU A 4 8.33 55.83 5.42
CA GLU A 4 7.89 54.54 5.99
C GLU A 4 7.89 54.53 7.54
N PHE A 5 8.58 55.50 8.18
CA PHE A 5 8.54 55.70 9.63
C PHE A 5 8.27 57.18 9.95
N ALA A 6 6.99 57.54 10.01
CA ALA A 6 6.55 58.87 10.40
C ALA A 6 6.19 58.89 11.89
N HIS A 7 6.85 59.74 12.69
CA HIS A 7 6.42 60.01 14.05
C HIS A 7 5.13 60.84 14.02
N VAL A 8 4.09 60.39 14.73
CA VAL A 8 2.72 60.96 14.63
C VAL A 8 2.64 62.40 15.14
N THR A 9 3.56 62.83 16.02
CA THR A 9 3.73 64.24 16.45
C THR A 9 5.15 64.51 16.92
N VAL A 10 5.75 65.65 16.57
CA VAL A 10 6.96 66.17 17.22
C VAL A 10 6.58 66.92 18.50
N GLY A 11 6.60 66.21 19.63
CA GLY A 11 6.52 66.82 20.97
C GLY A 11 7.84 67.47 21.40
N VAL A 12 7.91 67.90 22.68
CA VAL A 12 9.07 68.54 23.32
C VAL A 12 10.35 67.72 23.09
N GLN A 13 11.42 68.38 22.63
CA GLN A 13 12.73 67.76 22.45
C GLN A 13 13.28 67.31 23.81
N TYR A 14 13.51 66.01 23.98
CA TYR A 14 14.23 65.45 25.12
C TYR A 14 15.73 65.78 25.04
N THR A 15 16.39 65.95 26.18
CA THR A 15 17.86 66.04 26.21
C THR A 15 18.48 64.69 25.85
N GLN A 16 19.73 64.67 25.38
CA GLN A 16 20.42 63.42 24.99
C GLN A 16 20.45 62.38 26.12
N ALA A 17 20.72 62.81 27.35
CA ALA A 17 20.77 61.93 28.52
C ALA A 17 19.40 61.34 28.88
N GLU A 18 18.34 62.13 28.75
CA GLU A 18 16.95 61.65 28.95
C GLU A 18 16.56 60.67 27.84
N PHE A 19 16.97 60.93 26.60
CA PHE A 19 16.65 60.12 25.44
C PHE A 19 17.38 58.76 25.44
N GLU A 20 18.64 58.71 25.88
CA GLU A 20 19.44 57.49 25.99
C GLU A 20 19.03 56.61 27.18
N ALA A 21 18.42 57.20 28.22
CA ALA A 21 17.95 56.48 29.40
C ALA A 21 16.66 55.67 29.16
N VAL A 22 15.89 55.98 28.11
CA VAL A 22 14.69 55.22 27.73
C VAL A 22 15.05 54.27 26.58
N GLN A 23 14.68 52.99 26.69
CA GLN A 23 14.75 52.07 25.54
C GLN A 23 13.91 52.65 24.40
N ARG A 24 14.57 53.21 23.38
CA ARG A 24 14.00 54.20 22.42
C ARG A 24 12.66 53.80 21.79
N HIS A 25 12.46 52.53 21.47
CA HIS A 25 11.17 52.01 21.02
C HIS A 25 10.97 50.59 21.55
N LYS A 26 10.02 50.43 22.46
CA LYS A 26 9.65 49.15 23.04
C LYS A 26 8.15 49.08 23.25
N PHE A 27 7.52 48.00 22.82
CA PHE A 27 6.14 47.75 23.19
C PHE A 27 6.04 47.33 24.66
N ASN A 28 4.93 47.67 25.31
CA ASN A 28 4.61 47.12 26.62
C ASN A 28 4.67 45.59 26.57
N SER A 29 5.38 44.99 27.53
CA SER A 29 5.61 43.53 27.61
C SER A 29 6.31 42.89 26.41
N GLN A 30 7.13 43.66 25.68
CA GLN A 30 7.94 43.11 24.59
C GLN A 30 8.87 41.99 25.07
N ALA A 31 8.80 40.86 24.38
CA ALA A 31 9.69 39.72 24.49
C ALA A 31 10.53 39.56 23.22
N THR A 32 11.65 38.84 23.32
CA THR A 32 12.45 38.46 22.15
C THR A 32 11.60 37.63 21.18
N GLY A 33 11.59 38.02 19.90
CA GLY A 33 10.83 37.35 18.84
C GLY A 33 9.44 37.94 18.56
N ASP A 34 9.02 38.97 19.31
CA ASP A 34 7.80 39.73 18.98
C ASP A 34 7.99 40.53 17.68
N ILE A 35 6.90 40.75 16.94
CA ILE A 35 6.89 41.49 15.68
C ILE A 35 6.10 42.79 15.84
N MET A 36 6.64 43.89 15.32
CA MET A 36 5.90 45.14 15.15
C MET A 36 5.08 45.08 13.85
N TYR A 37 3.80 45.43 13.92
CA TYR A 37 2.94 45.51 12.73
C TYR A 37 1.92 46.64 12.86
N ALA A 38 1.38 47.10 11.74
CA ALA A 38 0.24 48.02 11.72
C ALA A 38 -1.06 47.24 12.02
N SER A 39 -1.64 47.45 13.19
CA SER A 39 -2.94 46.84 13.56
C SER A 39 -4.14 47.58 12.96
N SER A 40 -3.91 48.79 12.44
CA SER A 40 -4.85 49.60 11.66
C SER A 40 -4.05 50.60 10.80
N ALA A 41 -4.73 51.47 10.04
CA ALA A 41 -4.09 52.52 9.24
C ALA A 41 -3.22 53.48 10.06
N ASP A 42 -3.56 53.68 11.34
CA ASP A 42 -2.95 54.71 12.20
C ASP A 42 -2.26 54.14 13.45
N GLN A 43 -2.33 52.83 13.66
CA GLN A 43 -1.85 52.19 14.90
C GLN A 43 -0.81 51.10 14.63
N LEU A 44 0.39 51.28 15.20
CA LEU A 44 1.37 50.20 15.36
C LEU A 44 1.07 49.41 16.64
N SER A 45 1.17 48.09 16.56
CA SER A 45 0.96 47.16 17.66
C SER A 45 1.98 46.02 17.63
N ARG A 46 1.98 45.24 18.71
CA ARG A 46 2.83 44.08 18.93
C ARG A 46 2.07 42.82 18.57
N LEU A 47 2.62 42.02 17.66
CA LEU A 47 2.26 40.62 17.52
C LEU A 47 3.20 39.81 18.44
N PRO A 48 2.68 39.15 19.50
CA PRO A 48 3.51 38.33 20.37
C PRO A 48 4.22 37.23 19.59
N LYS A 49 5.39 36.79 20.02
CA LYS A 49 6.13 35.68 19.41
C LYS A 49 5.26 34.43 19.25
N GLY A 50 5.35 33.78 18.10
CA GLY A 50 4.61 32.57 17.78
C GLY A 50 5.21 31.31 18.41
N THR A 51 4.49 30.20 18.26
CA THR A 51 5.02 28.86 18.52
C THR A 51 5.98 28.47 17.40
N GLN A 52 7.04 27.73 17.71
CA GLN A 52 7.98 27.21 16.71
C GLN A 52 7.21 26.40 15.64
N GLY A 53 7.53 26.63 14.36
CA GLY A 53 6.93 25.92 13.23
C GLY A 53 5.62 26.53 12.71
N TYR A 54 5.07 27.54 13.38
CA TYR A 54 3.85 28.19 12.93
C TYR A 54 4.22 29.32 11.95
N PRO A 55 3.73 29.32 10.70
CA PRO A 55 4.06 30.37 9.73
C PRO A 55 3.35 31.69 10.07
N LEU A 56 3.95 32.81 9.66
CA LEU A 56 3.27 34.11 9.64
C LEU A 56 2.35 34.16 8.42
N VAL A 57 1.06 34.41 8.62
CA VAL A 57 0.04 34.48 7.56
C VAL A 57 -0.78 35.77 7.69
N MET A 58 -1.53 36.11 6.64
CA MET A 58 -2.51 37.20 6.69
C MET A 58 -3.85 36.67 7.21
N GLY A 59 -4.38 37.27 8.28
CA GLY A 59 -5.68 36.89 8.81
C GLY A 59 -6.87 37.56 8.13
N GLY A 60 -8.08 37.16 8.52
CA GLY A 60 -9.34 37.68 7.97
C GLY A 60 -9.53 39.19 8.11
N SER A 61 -8.76 39.86 8.99
CA SER A 61 -8.72 41.31 9.15
C SER A 61 -7.58 41.99 8.36
N SER A 62 -6.94 41.30 7.42
CA SER A 62 -5.80 41.81 6.64
C SER A 62 -4.60 42.26 7.48
N VAL A 63 -4.43 41.69 8.67
CA VAL A 63 -3.27 41.90 9.54
C VAL A 63 -2.47 40.60 9.70
N PRO A 64 -1.15 40.66 9.95
CA PRO A 64 -0.35 39.48 10.23
C PRO A 64 -0.84 38.76 11.49
N GLN A 65 -0.91 37.44 11.42
CA GLN A 65 -1.17 36.55 12.55
C GLN A 65 -0.35 35.26 12.39
N TRP A 66 -0.18 34.51 13.47
CA TRP A 66 0.37 33.16 13.39
C TRP A 66 -0.70 32.22 12.84
N GLY A 67 -0.39 31.52 11.75
CA GLY A 67 -1.30 30.54 11.15
C GLY A 67 -1.40 29.26 11.99
N GLY A 68 -2.34 28.37 11.66
CA GLY A 68 -2.35 26.99 12.17
C GLY A 68 -1.16 26.17 11.62
N SER A 69 -0.98 24.95 12.13
CA SER A 69 0.21 24.13 11.85
C SER A 69 0.50 23.91 10.36
N ILE A 70 -0.52 23.80 9.52
CA ILE A 70 -0.54 24.03 8.06
C ILE A 70 -2.02 23.91 7.65
N LEU A 71 -2.51 24.86 6.84
CA LEU A 71 -3.84 24.82 6.24
C LEU A 71 -3.69 25.16 4.76
N ILE A 72 -4.05 24.23 3.87
CA ILE A 72 -4.03 24.43 2.42
C ILE A 72 -5.47 24.64 1.97
N GLU A 73 -5.93 25.89 1.95
CA GLU A 73 -7.26 26.26 1.47
C GLU A 73 -7.21 26.56 -0.04
N GLY A 74 -7.48 25.53 -0.85
CA GLY A 74 -7.49 25.63 -2.32
C GLY A 74 -6.09 25.62 -2.96
N GLY A 75 -6.05 25.53 -4.29
CA GLY A 75 -4.81 25.44 -5.08
C GLY A 75 -4.23 24.02 -5.21
N THR A 76 -3.03 23.91 -5.80
CA THR A 76 -2.26 22.66 -5.90
C THR A 76 -1.12 22.69 -4.88
N PHE A 77 -0.93 21.62 -4.12
CA PHE A 77 0.26 21.42 -3.31
C PHE A 77 1.20 20.45 -4.02
N THR A 78 2.31 20.98 -4.52
CA THR A 78 3.36 20.19 -5.15
C THR A 78 4.60 20.23 -4.27
N PHE A 79 5.00 19.08 -3.76
CA PHE A 79 6.26 18.91 -3.05
C PHE A 79 7.33 18.39 -4.00
N ASN A 80 8.54 18.95 -3.92
CA ASN A 80 9.70 18.52 -4.69
C ASN A 80 9.52 18.56 -6.22
N GLU A 81 8.88 19.59 -6.76
CA GLU A 81 8.69 19.74 -8.22
C GLU A 81 10.01 19.76 -9.02
N ALA A 82 11.09 20.22 -8.40
CA ALA A 82 12.42 20.25 -9.02
C ALA A 82 13.13 18.87 -9.03
N GLY A 83 12.56 17.84 -8.40
CA GLY A 83 13.11 16.48 -8.38
C GLY A 83 14.42 16.33 -7.58
N ALA A 84 14.62 17.12 -6.52
CA ALA A 84 15.76 16.96 -5.63
C ALA A 84 15.59 15.73 -4.71
N ASN A 85 16.65 15.30 -4.01
CA ASN A 85 16.56 14.22 -3.04
C ASN A 85 15.94 14.73 -1.72
N TYR A 86 14.61 14.82 -1.69
CA TYR A 86 13.84 15.16 -0.50
C TYR A 86 12.84 14.06 -0.17
N ASP A 87 12.98 13.49 1.03
CA ASP A 87 12.04 12.52 1.54
C ASP A 87 10.76 13.20 2.05
N PHE A 88 9.63 12.53 1.91
CA PHE A 88 8.37 12.90 2.54
C PHE A 88 7.93 11.81 3.51
N ARG A 89 7.46 12.19 4.69
CA ARG A 89 6.99 11.28 5.73
C ARG A 89 5.69 11.78 6.34
N ALA A 90 4.72 10.88 6.45
CA ALA A 90 3.51 11.07 7.23
C ALA A 90 3.53 10.11 8.44
N GLU A 91 3.34 10.70 9.62
CA GLU A 91 3.44 10.02 10.91
C GLU A 91 2.05 9.79 11.53
N SER A 92 1.95 8.83 12.46
CA SER A 92 0.83 8.68 13.40
C SER A 92 1.34 8.58 14.83
N VAL A 93 0.44 8.60 15.82
CA VAL A 93 0.78 8.56 17.26
C VAL A 93 1.80 7.48 17.62
N ASN A 94 1.70 6.29 17.01
CA ASN A 94 2.52 5.13 17.36
C ASN A 94 3.44 4.67 16.22
N ASN A 95 3.44 5.34 15.08
CA ASN A 95 4.28 4.96 13.95
C ASN A 95 4.72 6.20 13.17
N PRO A 96 6.00 6.59 13.22
CA PRO A 96 6.53 7.73 12.47
C PRO A 96 6.54 7.47 10.96
N ASN A 97 6.47 6.22 10.51
CA ASN A 97 6.60 5.87 9.08
C ASN A 97 5.28 5.31 8.53
N MET A 98 4.15 5.96 8.82
CA MET A 98 2.86 5.48 8.30
C MET A 98 2.79 5.57 6.78
N LEU A 99 3.36 6.61 6.20
CA LEU A 99 3.65 6.71 4.76
C LEU A 99 4.99 7.40 4.57
N VAL A 100 5.84 6.83 3.72
CA VAL A 100 7.17 7.36 3.38
C VAL A 100 7.31 7.36 1.87
N VAL A 101 7.73 8.49 1.31
CA VAL A 101 8.29 8.59 -0.05
C VAL A 101 9.77 8.87 0.13
N ASP A 102 10.60 7.93 -0.28
CA ASP A 102 12.05 8.02 -0.23
C ASP A 102 12.56 8.31 -1.63
N ALA A 103 13.08 9.53 -1.81
CA ALA A 103 13.54 10.01 -3.11
C ALA A 103 14.95 9.52 -3.46
N GLY A 104 15.73 9.08 -2.46
CA GLY A 104 17.06 8.51 -2.69
C GLY A 104 17.00 7.06 -3.16
N GLU A 105 15.96 6.34 -2.76
CA GLU A 105 15.74 4.92 -3.04
C GLU A 105 14.59 4.66 -4.05
N ASP A 106 14.02 5.71 -4.63
CA ASP A 106 12.95 5.67 -5.64
C ASP A 106 11.72 4.82 -5.24
N ARG A 107 11.20 5.01 -4.02
CA ARG A 107 10.16 4.11 -3.47
C ARG A 107 9.17 4.75 -2.52
N VAL A 108 8.05 4.03 -2.35
CA VAL A 108 7.01 4.32 -1.36
C VAL A 108 6.91 3.18 -0.35
N ALA A 109 6.95 3.51 0.94
CA ALA A 109 6.71 2.56 2.03
C ALA A 109 5.50 2.98 2.88
N ILE A 110 4.75 1.99 3.35
CA ILE A 110 3.59 2.16 4.22
C ILE A 110 3.81 1.33 5.48
N GLY A 111 3.65 1.96 6.65
CA GLY A 111 3.70 1.26 7.94
C GLY A 111 5.10 0.96 8.46
N GLY A 112 6.18 1.35 7.76
CA GLY A 112 7.54 1.28 8.27
C GLY A 112 8.58 1.96 7.38
N GLY A 113 9.84 1.93 7.82
CA GLY A 113 10.94 2.69 7.18
C GLY A 113 11.45 2.03 5.90
N ALA A 114 12.27 2.75 5.15
CA ALA A 114 12.85 2.29 3.90
C ALA A 114 13.77 1.05 4.12
N TYR A 115 13.36 -0.16 3.69
CA TYR A 115 14.17 -1.39 3.87
C TYR A 115 15.30 -1.52 2.83
N SER A 116 16.56 -1.53 3.24
CA SER A 116 17.71 -1.62 2.30
C SER A 116 17.97 -3.01 1.69
N GLY A 117 17.16 -4.03 2.01
CA GLY A 117 17.44 -5.42 1.65
C GLY A 117 16.85 -5.91 0.31
N PHE A 118 15.84 -5.23 -0.23
CA PHE A 118 15.16 -5.60 -1.47
C PHE A 118 14.77 -4.35 -2.26
N MET A 119 14.91 -4.41 -3.59
CA MET A 119 14.40 -3.36 -4.48
C MET A 119 12.89 -3.56 -4.65
N SER A 120 12.08 -2.72 -4.01
CA SER A 120 10.63 -2.66 -4.18
C SER A 120 10.18 -1.22 -4.37
N PHE A 121 9.26 -1.00 -5.31
CA PHE A 121 8.66 0.33 -5.53
C PHE A 121 7.59 0.66 -4.49
N LEU A 122 6.82 -0.35 -4.05
CA LEU A 122 5.83 -0.24 -2.99
C LEU A 122 6.09 -1.31 -1.94
N GLU A 123 6.26 -0.87 -0.70
CA GLU A 123 6.36 -1.75 0.44
C GLU A 123 5.23 -1.47 1.43
N VAL A 124 4.44 -2.50 1.76
CA VAL A 124 3.43 -2.41 2.82
C VAL A 124 3.92 -3.26 3.98
N GLN A 125 4.40 -2.61 5.02
CA GLN A 125 4.94 -3.26 6.20
C GLN A 125 3.87 -3.37 7.29
N GLY A 126 4.00 -4.42 8.10
CA GLY A 126 3.20 -4.54 9.31
C GLY A 126 3.86 -3.76 10.44
N HIS A 127 3.09 -2.94 11.14
CA HIS A 127 3.45 -2.52 12.49
C HIS A 127 3.02 -3.62 13.48
N ALA A 128 3.70 -3.75 14.63
CA ALA A 128 3.31 -4.73 15.64
C ALA A 128 1.85 -4.50 16.07
N LYS A 129 1.03 -5.56 16.01
CA LYS A 129 -0.37 -5.54 16.40
C LYS A 129 -0.67 -6.78 17.25
N SER A 130 -1.25 -6.55 18.42
CA SER A 130 -1.92 -7.59 19.20
C SER A 130 -3.31 -7.81 18.59
N ALA A 131 -3.74 -9.06 18.45
CA ALA A 131 -5.13 -9.39 18.16
C ALA A 131 -5.79 -9.95 19.41
N ASP A 132 -7.04 -9.56 19.62
CA ASP A 132 -7.91 -10.23 20.57
C ASP A 132 -8.55 -11.48 19.95
N ALA A 133 -9.17 -12.32 20.79
CA ALA A 133 -9.83 -13.54 20.35
C ALA A 133 -10.93 -13.24 19.32
N GLY A 134 -10.82 -13.84 18.12
CA GLY A 134 -11.77 -13.67 17.02
C GLY A 134 -11.43 -12.57 16.01
N GLU A 135 -10.36 -11.80 16.24
CA GLU A 135 -9.91 -10.79 15.27
C GLU A 135 -9.06 -11.41 14.15
N GLY A 136 -9.36 -11.01 12.91
CA GLY A 136 -8.51 -11.36 11.77
C GLY A 136 -7.51 -10.25 11.47
N ILE A 137 -6.22 -10.51 11.68
CA ILE A 137 -5.15 -9.58 11.27
C ILE A 137 -4.82 -9.81 9.80
N ARG A 138 -4.86 -8.74 9.00
CA ARG A 138 -4.37 -8.76 7.61
C ARG A 138 -3.38 -7.63 7.42
N ARG A 139 -2.34 -7.88 6.63
CA ARG A 139 -1.42 -6.82 6.17
C ARG A 139 -2.06 -5.96 5.09
N SER A 140 -2.78 -6.60 4.17
CA SER A 140 -3.55 -5.95 3.10
C SER A 140 -4.86 -6.71 2.90
N LEU A 141 -5.94 -5.98 2.64
CA LEU A 141 -7.26 -6.52 2.38
C LEU A 141 -7.81 -5.86 1.12
N PHE A 142 -8.30 -6.67 0.18
CA PHE A 142 -8.98 -6.23 -1.02
C PHE A 142 -10.43 -6.76 -0.96
N GLY A 143 -11.42 -5.85 -0.78
CA GLY A 143 -12.74 -6.17 -0.24
C GLY A 143 -13.96 -5.99 -1.16
N SER A 144 -15.13 -6.43 -0.65
CA SER A 144 -16.40 -6.68 -1.36
C SER A 144 -17.27 -5.48 -1.71
N ASP A 145 -16.90 -4.27 -1.29
CA ASP A 145 -17.65 -3.05 -1.62
C ASP A 145 -17.44 -2.63 -3.10
N TYR A 146 -16.59 -3.36 -3.81
CA TYR A 146 -16.39 -3.21 -5.24
C TYR A 146 -17.54 -3.85 -6.04
N GLN A 147 -18.60 -3.08 -6.25
CA GLN A 147 -19.73 -3.44 -7.12
C GLN A 147 -19.42 -3.07 -8.58
N VAL A 148 -19.48 -4.05 -9.48
CA VAL A 148 -19.36 -3.83 -10.93
C VAL A 148 -20.62 -4.33 -11.62
N THR A 149 -21.30 -3.45 -12.35
CA THR A 149 -22.45 -3.79 -13.19
C THR A 149 -22.06 -3.60 -14.66
N PRO A 150 -21.62 -4.67 -15.37
CA PRO A 150 -21.30 -4.55 -16.78
C PRO A 150 -22.54 -4.14 -17.58
N VAL A 151 -22.44 -3.03 -18.32
CA VAL A 151 -23.50 -2.58 -19.24
C VAL A 151 -23.48 -3.33 -20.59
N THR A 152 -22.40 -4.05 -20.87
CA THR A 152 -22.19 -4.96 -22.01
C THR A 152 -21.36 -6.16 -21.55
N SER A 153 -20.95 -7.07 -22.45
CA SER A 153 -20.08 -8.21 -22.12
C SER A 153 -18.67 -7.75 -21.69
N ALA A 154 -18.43 -7.68 -20.38
CA ALA A 154 -17.09 -7.43 -19.84
C ALA A 154 -16.16 -8.63 -20.11
N SER A 155 -14.93 -8.35 -20.53
CA SER A 155 -13.92 -9.37 -20.84
C SER A 155 -13.32 -10.01 -19.59
N ILE A 156 -13.07 -9.22 -18.54
CA ILE A 156 -12.53 -9.68 -17.24
C ILE A 156 -13.18 -8.82 -16.14
N VAL A 157 -13.62 -9.47 -15.05
CA VAL A 157 -14.05 -8.82 -13.81
C VAL A 157 -13.36 -9.53 -12.64
N CYS A 158 -12.49 -8.83 -11.94
CA CYS A 158 -11.73 -9.38 -10.81
C CYS A 158 -11.33 -8.27 -9.83
N THR A 159 -11.12 -8.63 -8.57
CA THR A 159 -10.57 -7.71 -7.55
C THR A 159 -9.06 -7.48 -7.73
N VAL A 160 -8.32 -8.49 -8.20
CA VAL A 160 -6.88 -8.41 -8.43
C VAL A 160 -6.55 -9.11 -9.76
N GLU A 161 -5.85 -8.39 -10.65
CA GLU A 161 -5.20 -8.96 -11.83
C GLU A 161 -3.68 -8.90 -11.64
N ILE A 162 -2.98 -10.00 -11.92
CA ILE A 162 -1.52 -10.08 -11.84
C ILE A 162 -1.00 -10.45 -13.23
N ARG A 163 -0.09 -9.62 -13.75
CA ARG A 163 0.56 -9.83 -15.04
C ARG A 163 2.00 -10.27 -14.85
N GLU A 164 2.54 -10.95 -15.83
CA GLU A 164 3.95 -11.36 -15.81
C GLU A 164 4.90 -10.15 -15.85
N PRO A 165 6.07 -10.25 -15.22
CA PRO A 165 7.10 -9.22 -15.35
C PRO A 165 7.68 -9.21 -16.77
N ASN A 166 7.85 -8.02 -17.34
CA ASN A 166 8.57 -7.84 -18.61
C ASN A 166 10.08 -7.92 -18.36
N ILE A 167 10.63 -9.13 -18.36
CA ILE A 167 12.06 -9.37 -18.11
C ILE A 167 12.81 -9.30 -19.45
N GLY A 168 13.61 -8.24 -19.63
CA GLY A 168 14.56 -8.09 -20.74
C GLY A 168 16.01 -8.10 -20.26
N GLY A 169 16.95 -8.45 -21.15
CA GLY A 169 18.39 -8.43 -20.86
C GLY A 169 19.12 -9.69 -21.31
N ALA A 170 20.45 -9.70 -21.15
CA ALA A 170 21.31 -10.82 -21.56
C ALA A 170 21.39 -11.97 -20.54
N VAL A 171 20.94 -11.74 -19.30
CA VAL A 171 21.02 -12.71 -18.20
C VAL A 171 19.62 -13.04 -17.71
N ASN A 172 19.27 -14.32 -17.70
CA ASN A 172 17.99 -14.79 -17.20
C ASN A 172 18.03 -14.94 -15.68
N PRO A 173 16.96 -14.56 -14.96
CA PRO A 173 16.87 -14.76 -13.52
C PRO A 173 16.73 -16.24 -13.18
N THR A 174 17.30 -16.66 -12.06
CA THR A 174 17.18 -18.03 -11.52
C THR A 174 15.73 -18.41 -11.20
N LYS A 175 14.90 -17.43 -10.83
CA LYS A 175 13.46 -17.58 -10.58
C LYS A 175 12.74 -16.36 -11.13
N ALA A 176 11.68 -16.59 -11.90
CA ALA A 176 10.74 -15.57 -12.34
C ALA A 176 9.32 -16.08 -12.10
N ALA A 177 8.49 -15.25 -11.49
CA ALA A 177 7.08 -15.57 -11.26
C ALA A 177 6.27 -14.28 -11.17
N SER A 178 5.04 -14.30 -11.66
CA SER A 178 4.08 -13.21 -11.44
C SER A 178 3.61 -13.18 -9.97
N LEU A 179 3.57 -14.35 -9.31
CA LEU A 179 3.32 -14.49 -7.88
C LEU A 179 4.32 -15.49 -7.29
N TYR A 180 5.11 -15.05 -6.31
CA TYR A 180 6.08 -15.90 -5.62
C TYR A 180 5.70 -16.05 -4.14
N VAL A 181 5.31 -17.27 -3.74
CA VAL A 181 5.06 -17.60 -2.34
C VAL A 181 6.28 -18.33 -1.80
N LEU A 182 6.99 -17.68 -0.87
CA LEU A 182 8.25 -18.21 -0.35
C LEU A 182 8.02 -19.44 0.52
N ASN A 183 7.11 -19.34 1.49
CA ASN A 183 6.77 -20.39 2.45
C ASN A 183 5.33 -20.21 2.98
N ALA A 184 4.76 -21.26 3.57
CA ALA A 184 3.57 -21.17 4.43
C ALA A 184 3.98 -20.81 5.88
N PRO A 185 3.07 -20.28 6.71
CA PRO A 185 3.30 -20.14 8.15
C PRO A 185 3.56 -21.49 8.84
N SER A 186 4.12 -21.48 10.04
CA SER A 186 4.37 -22.70 10.84
C SER A 186 3.69 -22.71 12.20
N GLU A 187 3.21 -21.55 12.65
CA GLU A 187 2.81 -21.30 14.04
C GLU A 187 1.33 -21.63 14.29
N GLY A 188 0.51 -21.67 13.24
CA GLY A 188 -0.92 -21.96 13.34
C GLY A 188 -1.23 -23.44 13.48
N ALA A 189 -2.42 -23.76 14.01
CA ALA A 189 -2.95 -25.13 14.03
C ALA A 189 -3.19 -25.69 12.62
N SER A 190 -3.51 -24.81 11.66
CA SER A 190 -3.61 -25.11 10.24
C SER A 190 -2.89 -24.02 9.47
N ASN A 191 -1.90 -24.41 8.68
CA ASN A 191 -1.09 -23.47 7.90
C ASN A 191 -1.23 -23.77 6.41
N ALA A 192 -1.29 -22.73 5.59
CA ALA A 192 -1.24 -22.87 4.15
C ALA A 192 -0.51 -21.67 3.53
N ALA A 193 0.21 -21.92 2.45
CA ALA A 193 0.79 -20.89 1.59
C ALA A 193 -0.30 -20.12 0.83
N ILE A 194 -1.35 -20.84 0.40
CA ILE A 194 -2.53 -20.30 -0.27
C ILE A 194 -3.76 -21.02 0.30
N TRP A 195 -4.77 -20.25 0.73
CA TRP A 195 -6.02 -20.78 1.28
C TRP A 195 -7.22 -20.22 0.54
N VAL A 196 -8.13 -21.10 0.12
CA VAL A 196 -9.43 -20.73 -0.44
C VAL A 196 -10.51 -21.38 0.40
N ASN A 197 -11.30 -20.56 1.09
CA ASN A 197 -12.27 -21.04 2.07
C ASN A 197 -13.48 -21.74 1.42
N ALA A 198 -13.86 -21.31 0.22
CA ALA A 198 -14.97 -21.87 -0.57
C ALA A 198 -14.85 -21.44 -2.04
N GLY A 199 -15.59 -22.12 -2.92
CA GLY A 199 -15.64 -21.83 -4.37
C GLY A 199 -14.65 -22.66 -5.19
N ASP A 200 -14.80 -22.59 -6.51
CA ASP A 200 -13.97 -23.34 -7.46
C ASP A 200 -12.61 -22.65 -7.69
N MET A 201 -11.54 -23.44 -7.76
CA MET A 201 -10.26 -22.98 -8.32
C MET A 201 -10.15 -23.45 -9.77
N LYS A 202 -9.95 -22.50 -10.70
CA LYS A 202 -9.72 -22.81 -12.12
C LYS A 202 -8.24 -22.60 -12.46
N PHE A 203 -7.59 -23.66 -12.92
CA PHE A 203 -6.25 -23.60 -13.49
C PHE A 203 -6.35 -23.76 -15.00
N GLY A 204 -6.05 -22.68 -15.75
CA GLY A 204 -6.10 -22.69 -17.22
C GLY A 204 -4.95 -23.47 -17.89
N GLY A 205 -3.98 -23.94 -17.10
CA GLY A 205 -2.84 -24.72 -17.53
C GLY A 205 -2.46 -25.77 -16.48
N SER A 206 -1.37 -26.50 -16.74
CA SER A 206 -0.88 -27.56 -15.86
C SER A 206 -0.57 -27.02 -14.46
N VAL A 207 -1.02 -27.76 -13.43
CA VAL A 207 -0.55 -27.62 -12.05
C VAL A 207 0.62 -28.60 -11.85
N ASP A 208 1.62 -28.48 -12.72
CA ASP A 208 2.88 -29.22 -12.63
C ASP A 208 3.92 -28.49 -13.49
N SER A 209 5.06 -28.17 -12.89
CA SER A 209 6.16 -27.41 -13.47
C SER A 209 7.37 -28.31 -13.67
N ALA A 210 7.47 -28.88 -14.88
CA ALA A 210 8.70 -29.36 -15.52
C ALA A 210 9.83 -29.87 -14.60
N SER A 211 9.86 -31.18 -14.32
CA SER A 211 11.06 -32.04 -14.48
C SER A 211 11.02 -33.39 -13.74
N VAL A 212 9.96 -33.76 -13.03
CA VAL A 212 9.79 -35.15 -12.59
C VAL A 212 8.31 -35.51 -12.61
N ALA A 213 7.96 -36.39 -13.55
CA ALA A 213 6.67 -37.06 -13.59
C ALA A 213 6.50 -37.84 -12.28
N ASP A 214 5.66 -37.34 -11.38
CA ASP A 214 4.82 -38.11 -10.47
C ASP A 214 4.12 -37.16 -9.48
N GLN A 215 3.11 -36.42 -9.96
CA GLN A 215 1.88 -36.25 -9.18
C GLN A 215 0.72 -35.63 -9.97
N VAL A 216 -0.45 -36.20 -9.73
CA VAL A 216 -1.70 -35.98 -10.46
C VAL A 216 -2.31 -34.61 -10.11
N ALA A 217 -2.60 -33.80 -11.14
CA ALA A 217 -3.46 -32.63 -11.04
C ALA A 217 -4.92 -33.07 -10.76
N LEU A 218 -5.45 -32.74 -9.58
CA LEU A 218 -6.81 -33.11 -9.16
C LEU A 218 -7.75 -31.89 -9.16
N GLY A 219 -8.37 -31.62 -10.30
CA GLY A 219 -9.61 -30.85 -10.36
C GLY A 219 -10.79 -31.81 -10.21
N GLY A 220 -11.54 -31.72 -9.10
CA GLY A 220 -12.78 -32.47 -8.96
C GLY A 220 -13.87 -31.89 -9.86
N TYR A 221 -14.50 -32.73 -10.68
CA TYR A 221 -15.71 -32.39 -11.43
C TYR A 221 -16.92 -33.03 -10.72
N GLU A 222 -17.93 -32.23 -10.39
CA GLU A 222 -19.23 -32.73 -9.91
C GLU A 222 -19.96 -33.38 -11.09
N ILE A 223 -20.05 -34.71 -11.12
CA ILE A 223 -20.80 -35.45 -12.15
C ILE A 223 -22.30 -35.55 -11.81
N SER A 224 -22.65 -35.32 -10.55
CA SER A 224 -24.01 -35.15 -10.02
C SER A 224 -23.91 -34.73 -8.55
N ALA A 225 -24.97 -34.20 -7.96
CA ALA A 225 -24.98 -33.78 -6.55
C ALA A 225 -24.41 -34.86 -5.62
N GLY A 226 -23.25 -34.58 -5.01
CA GLY A 226 -22.58 -35.47 -4.06
C GLY A 226 -21.62 -36.50 -4.64
N ASN A 227 -21.42 -36.53 -5.96
CA ASN A 227 -20.48 -37.46 -6.62
C ASN A 227 -19.27 -36.72 -7.20
N ARG A 228 -18.08 -37.00 -6.64
CA ARG A 228 -16.79 -36.44 -7.07
C ARG A 228 -16.02 -37.49 -7.87
N ALA A 229 -15.69 -37.19 -9.13
CA ALA A 229 -14.88 -38.08 -9.97
C ALA A 229 -13.47 -37.52 -10.19
N LEU A 230 -12.50 -38.42 -10.36
CA LEU A 230 -11.16 -38.13 -10.87
C LEU A 230 -11.19 -38.38 -12.39
N ALA A 231 -11.24 -37.33 -13.20
CA ALA A 231 -11.27 -37.47 -14.67
C ALA A 231 -9.84 -37.54 -15.22
N ILE A 232 -9.43 -38.71 -15.73
CA ILE A 232 -8.09 -38.92 -16.33
C ILE A 232 -8.10 -38.97 -17.86
N SER A 233 -9.26 -38.84 -18.52
CA SER A 233 -9.40 -38.65 -19.97
C SER A 233 -10.78 -38.12 -20.33
N GLN A 234 -10.91 -37.50 -21.52
CA GLN A 234 -12.13 -36.85 -22.01
C GLN A 234 -12.94 -37.74 -22.98
N GLU A 235 -12.72 -39.05 -22.98
CA GLU A 235 -13.33 -39.93 -23.99
C GLU A 235 -14.72 -40.42 -23.56
N ALA A 236 -15.73 -40.17 -24.41
CA ALA A 236 -17.15 -40.34 -24.12
C ALA A 236 -17.64 -41.80 -24.02
N ALA A 237 -16.77 -42.79 -24.14
CA ALA A 237 -17.12 -44.20 -23.99
C ALA A 237 -15.95 -45.00 -23.43
N VAL A 238 -16.12 -45.58 -22.23
CA VAL A 238 -15.26 -46.66 -21.75
C VAL A 238 -15.61 -47.91 -22.54
N ALA A 239 -14.80 -48.27 -23.53
CA ALA A 239 -14.96 -49.52 -24.25
C ALA A 239 -14.76 -50.70 -23.28
N VAL A 240 -15.83 -51.45 -23.02
CA VAL A 240 -15.77 -52.70 -22.26
C VAL A 240 -15.45 -53.82 -23.25
N ASP A 241 -14.18 -54.23 -23.35
CA ASP A 241 -13.78 -55.45 -24.04
C ASP A 241 -13.61 -56.56 -22.98
N THR A 242 -14.29 -57.68 -23.15
CA THR A 242 -14.32 -58.81 -22.20
C THR A 242 -13.19 -59.81 -22.42
N ASP A 243 -12.38 -59.65 -23.47
CA ASP A 243 -11.26 -60.53 -23.79
C ASP A 243 -9.97 -60.06 -23.11
N GLU A 244 -9.62 -60.70 -21.99
CA GLU A 244 -8.42 -60.35 -21.22
C GLU A 244 -7.10 -60.58 -21.96
N THR A 245 -7.10 -61.34 -23.06
CA THR A 245 -5.88 -61.70 -23.79
C THR A 245 -5.39 -60.61 -24.74
N LYS A 246 -6.23 -59.62 -25.05
CA LYS A 246 -5.91 -58.51 -25.97
C LYS A 246 -5.13 -57.36 -25.34
N PHE A 247 -4.94 -57.38 -24.01
CA PHE A 247 -4.37 -56.24 -23.28
C PHE A 247 -3.15 -56.66 -22.49
N SER A 248 -1.97 -56.24 -22.95
CA SER A 248 -0.68 -56.52 -22.31
C SER A 248 -0.39 -55.63 -21.10
N HIS A 249 -1.18 -54.57 -20.87
CA HIS A 249 -1.02 -53.62 -19.76
C HIS A 249 -2.36 -53.38 -19.05
N LYS A 250 -2.36 -53.44 -17.71
CA LYS A 250 -3.54 -53.29 -16.86
C LYS A 250 -3.31 -52.18 -15.84
N LEU A 251 -4.29 -51.29 -15.65
CA LEU A 251 -4.33 -50.32 -14.55
C LEU A 251 -5.27 -50.85 -13.45
N PRO A 252 -4.74 -51.31 -12.30
CA PRO A 252 -5.58 -51.75 -11.20
C PRO A 252 -6.26 -50.54 -10.53
N VAL A 253 -7.58 -50.59 -10.43
CA VAL A 253 -8.42 -49.60 -9.72
C VAL A 253 -9.25 -50.29 -8.65
N ARG A 254 -9.49 -49.65 -7.51
CA ARG A 254 -10.26 -50.22 -6.41
C ARG A 254 -11.64 -49.59 -6.34
N ILE A 255 -12.70 -50.38 -6.52
CA ILE A 255 -14.09 -49.93 -6.46
C ILE A 255 -14.80 -50.77 -5.41
N ASN A 256 -15.42 -50.13 -4.40
CA ASN A 256 -16.13 -50.80 -3.30
C ASN A 256 -15.32 -51.91 -2.63
N GLY A 257 -14.02 -51.66 -2.38
CA GLY A 257 -13.12 -52.59 -1.71
C GLY A 257 -12.52 -53.70 -2.59
N SER A 258 -13.08 -53.93 -3.79
CA SER A 258 -12.61 -54.91 -4.77
C SER A 258 -11.68 -54.27 -5.80
N THR A 259 -10.66 -55.00 -6.24
CA THR A 259 -9.76 -54.56 -7.31
C THR A 259 -10.35 -54.94 -8.67
N TYR A 260 -10.48 -53.95 -9.54
CA TYR A 260 -10.84 -54.08 -10.95
C TYR A 260 -9.63 -53.67 -11.79
N ASN A 261 -9.50 -54.21 -12.99
CA ASN A 261 -8.44 -53.80 -13.91
C ASN A 261 -9.09 -52.99 -15.03
N ILE A 262 -8.65 -51.74 -15.20
CA ILE A 262 -8.90 -51.00 -16.44
C ILE A 262 -7.88 -51.51 -17.45
N MET A 263 -8.37 -52.07 -18.54
CA MET A 263 -7.54 -52.63 -19.60
C MET A 263 -7.02 -51.49 -20.48
N LEU A 264 -5.70 -51.40 -20.66
CA LEU A 264 -5.09 -50.39 -21.52
C LEU A 264 -4.81 -51.03 -22.88
N THR A 265 -5.41 -50.47 -23.93
CA THR A 265 -5.16 -50.92 -25.30
C THR A 265 -3.78 -50.45 -25.74
N THR A 266 -3.01 -51.29 -26.42
CA THR A 266 -1.83 -50.85 -27.17
C THR A 266 -2.28 -50.54 -28.60
N SER A 267 -1.89 -49.39 -29.14
CA SER A 267 -2.00 -49.10 -30.58
C SER A 267 -1.18 -50.08 -31.40
#